data_AF-A0A960X2P7-F1
#
_entry.id   AF-A0A960X2P7-F1
#
_cell.length_a   1.000
_cell.length_b   1.000
_cell.length_c   1.000
_cell.angle_alpha   90.00
_cell.angle_beta   90.00
_cell.angle_gamma   90.00
#
_symmetry.space_group_name_H-M   'P 1'
#
loop_
_entity.id
_entity.type
_entity.pdbx_description
1 polymer ?
#
loop_
_entity_poly.entity_id
_entity_poly.type
_entity_poly.pdbx_seq_one_letter_code
_entity_poly.pdbx_strand_id
1 'polypeptide(L)'
;MKKLLCLVIFALGCTPSTIDEYRREGESLAIAIASELRKVETKADLEACGPKIKKKLDKLTDLMIASQKIAIDAPKEVTYGSQQLKKEQMRIYSIEGGKETFEAICSEALQKIQLNLR
;
A
#
# COMPACT_ATOMS: atom_id res chain seq x y z
N MET A 1 43.64 -2.23 -2.11
CA MET A 1 42.35 -2.83 -1.71
C MET A 1 41.76 -2.12 -0.48
N LYS A 2 41.38 -0.82 -0.58
CA LYS A 2 40.82 -0.04 0.54
C LYS A 2 39.63 0.86 0.15
N LYS A 3 39.14 0.80 -1.09
CA LYS A 3 38.09 1.69 -1.61
C LYS A 3 36.68 1.08 -1.66
N LEU A 4 36.53 -0.21 -1.33
CA LEU A 4 35.24 -0.91 -1.41
C LEU A 4 34.44 -0.92 -0.09
N LEU A 5 35.05 -0.52 1.03
CA LEU A 5 34.46 -0.67 2.37
C LEU A 5 33.51 0.49 2.76
N CYS A 6 33.60 1.65 2.10
CA CYS A 6 32.82 2.84 2.49
C CYS A 6 31.43 2.94 1.84
N LEU A 7 31.11 2.10 0.84
CA LEU A 7 29.82 2.21 0.13
C LEU A 7 28.69 1.37 0.75
N VAL A 8 28.98 0.55 1.77
CA VAL A 8 28.01 -0.37 2.38
C VAL A 8 27.23 0.26 3.53
N ILE A 9 27.73 1.36 4.12
CA ILE A 9 27.13 1.97 5.33
C ILE A 9 25.90 2.86 4.99
N PHE A 10 25.74 3.30 3.74
CA PHE A 10 24.61 4.13 3.31
C PHE A 10 23.38 3.34 2.80
N ALA A 11 23.44 2.00 2.81
CA ALA A 11 22.34 1.14 2.39
C ALA A 11 21.47 0.63 3.56
N LEU A 12 21.61 1.20 4.76
CA LEU A 12 20.63 1.02 5.83
C LEU A 12 19.39 1.83 5.45
N GLY A 13 18.50 1.20 4.68
CA GLY A 13 17.18 1.74 4.41
C GLY A 13 16.54 2.17 5.73
N CYS A 14 16.09 3.42 5.79
CA CYS A 14 15.36 3.96 6.94
C CYS A 14 14.07 3.16 7.11
N THR A 15 14.09 2.10 7.91
CA THR A 15 12.88 1.41 8.34
C THR A 15 12.14 2.34 9.30
N PRO A 16 10.82 2.55 9.14
CA PRO A 16 10.04 3.34 10.08
C PRO A 16 10.16 2.81 11.51
N SER A 17 10.39 3.73 12.44
CA SER A 17 10.60 3.47 13.86
C SER A 17 9.54 4.10 14.75
N THR A 18 8.78 5.07 14.22
CA THR A 18 7.70 5.77 14.94
C THR A 18 6.36 5.62 14.23
N ILE A 19 5.25 5.70 14.98
CA ILE A 19 3.89 5.61 14.41
C ILE A 19 3.64 6.66 13.32
N ASP A 20 4.23 7.86 13.46
CA ASP A 20 4.08 8.93 12.48
C ASP A 20 4.85 8.64 11.18
N GLU A 21 6.00 7.97 11.26
CA GLU A 21 6.71 7.47 10.07
C GLU A 21 5.89 6.39 9.36
N TYR A 22 5.33 5.43 10.09
CA TYR A 22 4.41 4.43 9.53
C TYR A 22 3.19 5.09 8.87
N ARG A 23 2.60 6.10 9.52
CA ARG A 23 1.45 6.85 8.95
C ARG A 23 1.82 7.59 7.68
N ARG A 24 2.96 8.30 7.65
CA ARG A 24 3.43 9.03 6.47
C ARG A 24 3.71 8.11 5.30
N GLU A 25 4.38 6.98 5.54
CA GLU A 25 4.66 6.02 4.49
C GLU A 25 3.36 5.33 4.01
N GLY A 26 2.43 5.03 4.92
CA GLY A 26 1.13 4.47 4.59
C GLY A 26 0.28 5.43 3.75
N GLU A 27 0.27 6.71 4.10
CA GLU A 27 -0.40 7.75 3.33
C GLU A 27 0.22 7.91 1.93
N SER A 28 1.54 7.94 1.83
CA SER A 28 2.26 7.99 0.55
C SER A 28 1.89 6.81 -0.35
N LEU A 29 1.86 5.59 0.21
CA LEU A 29 1.44 4.40 -0.52
C LEU A 29 -0.03 4.45 -0.94
N ALA A 30 -0.94 4.93 -0.07
CA ALA A 30 -2.35 5.08 -0.40
C ALA A 30 -2.57 6.08 -1.55
N ILE A 31 -1.89 7.23 -1.53
CA ILE A 31 -1.89 8.21 -2.62
C ILE A 31 -1.35 7.58 -3.90
N ALA A 32 -0.26 6.84 -3.81
CA ALA A 32 0.36 6.20 -4.96
C ALA A 32 -0.56 5.14 -5.59
N ILE A 33 -1.27 4.34 -4.79
CA ILE A 33 -2.27 3.38 -5.29
C ILE A 33 -3.43 4.13 -5.95
N ALA A 34 -4.00 5.14 -5.27
CA ALA A 34 -5.07 5.96 -5.82
C ALA A 34 -4.67 6.60 -7.17
N SER A 35 -3.42 7.04 -7.30
CA SER A 35 -2.90 7.60 -8.56
C SER A 35 -2.75 6.58 -9.68
N GLU A 36 -2.49 5.29 -9.40
CA GLU A 36 -2.54 4.26 -10.44
C GLU A 36 -4.00 3.99 -10.82
N LEU A 37 -4.88 3.83 -9.83
CA LEU A 37 -6.30 3.56 -10.06
C LEU A 37 -6.97 4.68 -10.87
N ARG A 38 -6.61 5.94 -10.66
CA ARG A 38 -7.18 7.07 -11.40
C ARG A 38 -6.99 6.97 -12.92
N LYS A 39 -5.96 6.26 -13.38
CA LYS A 39 -5.66 6.07 -14.82
C LYS A 39 -6.50 4.96 -15.46
N VAL A 40 -7.23 4.20 -14.67
CA VAL A 40 -8.03 3.06 -15.13
C VAL A 40 -9.39 3.56 -15.59
N GLU A 41 -9.70 3.37 -16.87
CA GLU A 41 -11.00 3.68 -17.43
C GLU A 41 -11.80 2.41 -17.75
N THR A 42 -11.11 1.30 -18.00
CA THR A 42 -11.69 0.01 -18.37
C THR A 42 -11.17 -1.14 -17.52
N LYS A 43 -11.84 -2.30 -17.59
CA LYS A 43 -11.36 -3.54 -16.97
C LYS A 43 -9.97 -3.94 -17.47
N ALA A 44 -9.70 -3.77 -18.77
CA ALA A 44 -8.39 -4.10 -19.36
C ALA A 44 -7.27 -3.22 -18.78
N ASP A 45 -7.52 -1.93 -18.54
CA ASP A 45 -6.55 -1.05 -17.87
C ASP A 45 -6.27 -1.51 -16.45
N LEU A 46 -7.30 -1.98 -15.74
CA LEU A 46 -7.17 -2.49 -14.38
C LEU A 46 -6.31 -3.76 -14.34
N GLU A 47 -6.53 -4.68 -15.28
CA GLU A 47 -5.71 -5.89 -15.43
C GLU A 47 -4.26 -5.53 -15.76
N ALA A 48 -4.04 -4.59 -16.68
CA ALA A 48 -2.71 -4.13 -17.08
C ALA A 48 -1.93 -3.45 -15.93
N CYS A 49 -2.61 -2.63 -15.11
CA CYS A 49 -1.96 -1.96 -13.98
C CYS A 49 -1.96 -2.79 -12.67
N GLY A 50 -2.69 -3.92 -12.65
CA GLY A 50 -2.84 -4.82 -11.51
C GLY A 50 -1.52 -5.21 -10.82
N PRO A 51 -0.47 -5.67 -11.54
CA PRO A 51 0.81 -6.01 -10.94
C PRO A 51 1.46 -4.84 -10.18
N LYS A 52 1.31 -3.61 -10.70
CA LYS A 52 1.87 -2.40 -10.11
C LYS A 52 1.10 -1.96 -8.86
N ILE A 53 -0.22 -2.16 -8.86
CA ILE A 53 -1.09 -1.94 -7.68
C ILE A 53 -0.77 -2.98 -6.61
N LYS A 54 -0.70 -4.26 -6.99
CA LYS A 54 -0.38 -5.38 -6.09
C LYS A 54 0.93 -5.14 -5.33
N LYS A 55 2.01 -4.78 -6.04
CA LYS A 55 3.30 -4.45 -5.40
C LYS A 55 3.21 -3.33 -4.36
N LYS A 56 2.33 -2.35 -4.55
CA LYS A 56 2.12 -1.27 -3.57
C LYS A 56 1.24 -1.72 -2.40
N LEU A 57 0.21 -2.52 -2.67
CA LEU A 57 -0.62 -3.14 -1.64
C LEU A 57 0.22 -4.05 -0.74
N ASP A 58 1.13 -4.84 -1.30
CA ASP A 58 2.03 -5.70 -0.51
C ASP A 58 2.87 -4.88 0.46
N LYS A 59 3.45 -3.76 -0.01
CA LYS A 59 4.19 -2.84 0.84
C LYS A 59 3.32 -2.19 1.91
N LEU A 60 2.11 -1.77 1.55
CA LEU A 60 1.17 -1.16 2.49
C LEU A 60 0.78 -2.18 3.57
N THR A 61 0.54 -3.43 3.18
CA THR A 61 0.27 -4.53 4.11
C THR A 61 1.46 -4.81 5.03
N ASP A 62 2.68 -4.88 4.51
CA ASP A 62 3.89 -5.04 5.32
C ASP A 62 4.04 -3.92 6.35
N LEU A 63 3.79 -2.69 5.92
CA LEU A 63 3.82 -1.51 6.77
C LEU A 63 2.74 -1.57 7.87
N MET A 64 1.52 -1.96 7.51
CA MET A 64 0.42 -2.14 8.48
C MET A 64 0.77 -3.19 9.53
N ILE A 65 1.30 -4.34 9.11
CA ILE A 65 1.71 -5.43 10.02
C ILE A 65 2.84 -4.98 10.94
N ALA A 66 3.86 -4.32 10.39
CA ALA A 66 5.00 -3.82 11.16
C ALA A 66 4.58 -2.76 12.21
N SER A 67 3.62 -1.90 11.86
CA SER A 67 3.13 -0.85 12.76
C SER A 67 2.36 -1.38 13.98
N GLN A 68 1.82 -2.61 13.93
CA GLN A 68 0.93 -3.14 14.96
C GLN A 68 1.56 -3.14 16.36
N LYS A 69 2.86 -3.41 16.46
CA LYS A 69 3.59 -3.48 17.73
C LYS A 69 3.68 -2.12 18.45
N ILE A 70 3.44 -1.03 17.71
CA ILE A 70 3.62 0.36 18.16
C ILE A 70 2.27 1.09 18.18
N ALA A 71 1.28 0.61 17.42
CA ALA A 71 0.00 1.27 17.20
C ALA A 71 -1.10 0.96 18.23
N ILE A 72 -0.79 0.25 19.33
CA ILE A 72 -1.78 -0.33 20.27
C ILE A 72 -2.80 0.70 20.78
N ASP A 73 -2.37 1.95 21.01
CA ASP A 73 -3.23 3.04 21.51
C ASP A 73 -3.29 4.26 20.57
N ALA A 74 -2.79 4.13 19.33
CA ALA A 74 -2.76 5.24 18.40
C ALA A 74 -4.16 5.48 17.80
N PRO A 75 -4.67 6.72 17.77
CA PRO A 75 -5.95 7.02 17.15
C PRO A 75 -5.92 6.64 15.66
N LYS A 76 -7.00 6.01 15.21
CA LYS A 76 -7.24 5.73 13.79
C LYS A 76 -7.69 7.02 13.12
N GLU A 77 -6.79 7.65 12.40
CA GLU A 77 -7.07 8.89 11.68
C GLU A 77 -7.39 8.62 10.22
N VAL A 78 -8.40 9.31 9.71
CA VAL A 78 -8.74 9.30 8.29
C VAL A 78 -7.83 10.30 7.57
N THR A 79 -6.83 9.81 6.87
CA THR A 79 -5.88 10.63 6.11
C THR A 79 -6.42 11.01 4.73
N TYR A 80 -5.83 12.02 4.09
CA TYR A 80 -6.17 12.37 2.72
C TYR A 80 -5.91 11.19 1.77
N GLY A 81 -4.77 10.51 1.92
CA GLY A 81 -4.44 9.32 1.12
C GLY A 81 -5.49 8.22 1.21
N SER A 82 -5.97 7.90 2.42
CA SER A 82 -7.02 6.89 2.63
C SER A 82 -8.35 7.28 1.96
N GLN A 83 -8.72 8.57 1.99
CA GLN A 83 -9.93 9.07 1.34
C GLN A 83 -9.82 9.00 -0.19
N GLN A 84 -8.66 9.38 -0.75
CA GLN A 84 -8.43 9.27 -2.20
C GLN A 84 -8.48 7.83 -2.67
N LEU A 85 -7.84 6.92 -1.94
CA LEU A 85 -7.87 5.49 -2.26
C LEU A 85 -9.31 4.95 -2.23
N LYS A 86 -10.08 5.28 -1.19
CA LYS A 86 -11.49 4.88 -1.07
C LYS A 86 -12.35 5.44 -2.23
N LYS A 87 -12.14 6.71 -2.59
CA LYS A 87 -12.85 7.34 -3.72
C LYS A 87 -12.60 6.59 -5.02
N GLU A 88 -11.34 6.30 -5.33
CA GLU A 88 -10.99 5.59 -6.56
C GLU A 88 -11.48 4.14 -6.53
N GLN A 89 -11.42 3.46 -5.38
CA GLN A 89 -12.02 2.12 -5.23
C GLN A 89 -13.51 2.11 -5.60
N MET A 90 -14.29 3.06 -5.06
CA MET A 90 -15.72 3.17 -5.37
C MET A 90 -15.96 3.43 -6.86
N ARG A 91 -15.09 4.23 -7.50
CA ARG A 91 -15.15 4.47 -8.94
C ARG A 91 -14.87 3.20 -9.75
N ILE A 92 -13.83 2.45 -9.38
CA ILE A 92 -13.47 1.17 -10.01
C ILE A 92 -14.62 0.16 -9.92
N TYR A 93 -15.34 0.16 -8.80
CA TYR A 93 -16.48 -0.74 -8.59
C TYR A 93 -17.67 -0.42 -9.51
N SER A 94 -17.67 0.76 -10.14
CA SER A 94 -18.67 1.16 -11.13
C SER A 94 -18.27 0.78 -12.56
N ILE A 95 -17.04 0.28 -12.79
CA ILE A 95 -16.59 -0.25 -14.09
C ILE A 95 -17.09 -1.69 -14.22
N GLU A 96 -17.57 -2.07 -15.41
CA GLU A 96 -18.00 -3.44 -15.70
C GLU A 96 -16.86 -4.44 -15.43
N GLY A 97 -17.10 -5.40 -14.54
CA GLY A 97 -16.11 -6.37 -14.08
C GLY A 97 -14.95 -5.79 -13.25
N GLY A 98 -14.98 -4.48 -12.95
CA GLY A 98 -13.92 -3.79 -12.22
C GLY A 98 -13.84 -4.19 -10.75
N LYS A 99 -14.99 -4.48 -10.12
CA LYS A 99 -15.05 -4.95 -8.73
C LYS A 99 -14.34 -6.29 -8.56
N GLU A 100 -14.74 -7.30 -9.34
CA GLU A 100 -14.19 -8.65 -9.23
C GLU A 100 -12.69 -8.66 -9.53
N THR A 101 -12.26 -7.92 -10.56
CA THR A 101 -10.85 -7.79 -10.90
C THR A 101 -10.06 -7.09 -9.78
N PHE A 102 -10.58 -6.00 -9.20
CA PHE A 102 -9.88 -5.30 -8.12
C PHE A 102 -9.79 -6.13 -6.84
N GLU A 103 -10.86 -6.84 -6.48
CA GLU A 103 -10.88 -7.75 -5.32
C GLU A 103 -9.89 -8.90 -5.52
N ALA A 104 -9.79 -9.45 -6.73
CA ALA A 104 -8.77 -10.44 -7.07
C ALA A 104 -7.34 -9.90 -6.89
N ILE A 105 -7.07 -8.66 -7.32
CA ILE A 105 -5.79 -7.97 -7.09
C ILE A 105 -5.50 -7.81 -5.59
N CYS A 106 -6.51 -7.53 -4.77
CA CYS A 106 -6.36 -7.29 -3.33
C CYS A 106 -6.29 -8.57 -2.48
N SER A 107 -6.69 -9.72 -3.03
CA SER A 107 -6.94 -10.96 -2.28
C SER A 107 -5.76 -11.39 -1.39
N GLU A 108 -4.55 -11.45 -1.95
CA GLU A 108 -3.35 -11.87 -1.21
C GLU A 108 -2.99 -10.88 -0.09
N ALA A 109 -3.08 -9.57 -0.35
CA ALA A 109 -2.81 -8.55 0.64
C ALA A 109 -3.80 -8.65 1.81
N LEU A 110 -5.08 -8.86 1.54
CA LEU A 110 -6.12 -9.05 2.55
C LEU A 110 -5.90 -10.32 3.36
N GLN A 111 -5.56 -11.44 2.70
CA GLN A 111 -5.26 -12.70 3.37
C GLN A 111 -4.05 -12.56 4.31
N LYS A 112 -3.00 -11.88 3.86
CA LYS A 112 -1.80 -11.61 4.66
C LYS A 112 -2.13 -10.78 5.90
N ILE A 113 -2.95 -9.73 5.76
CA ILE A 113 -3.44 -8.94 6.91
C ILE A 113 -4.22 -9.84 7.89
N GLN A 114 -5.17 -10.64 7.40
CA GLN A 114 -5.99 -11.53 8.24
C GLN A 114 -5.17 -12.54 9.03
N LEU A 115 -4.12 -13.12 8.44
CA LEU A 115 -3.23 -14.07 9.12
C LEU A 115 -2.39 -13.42 10.23
N ASN A 116 -2.14 -12.11 10.14
CA ASN A 116 -1.31 -11.36 11.08
C ASN A 116 -2.13 -10.47 12.04
N LEU A 117 -3.47 -10.55 12.00
CA LEU A 117 -4.39 -9.84 12.92
C LEU A 117 -5.16 -10.79 13.84
N ARG A 118 -4.81 -12.08 13.87
CA ARG A 118 -5.32 -13.08 14.82
C ARG A 118 -4.39 -13.18 16.02
#